data_AF-A0AAV7JGT5-F1
#
_entry.id   AF-A0AAV7JGT5-F1
#
_cell.length_a   1.000
_cell.length_b   1.000
_cell.length_c   1.000
_cell.angle_alpha   90.00
_cell.angle_beta   90.00
_cell.angle_gamma   90.00
#
_symmetry.space_group_name_H-M   'P 1'
#
loop_
_entity.id
_entity.type
_entity.pdbx_description
1 polymer ?
#
loop_
_entity_poly.entity_id
_entity_poly.type
_entity_poly.pdbx_seq_one_letter_code
_entity_poly.pdbx_strand_id
1 'polypeptide(L)'
;MLKIFFYTFFSMLAVCTALVCTTPYKPRLYINNPRVPTDCKLEMLSCPTSWKAGIPEGTSTDLPLIYNEFVTCHEGLTKCGYVPINSDDGEVLGTSGVTIGGGVDLGSKNGEYFTDISVEATVINQLEPYFGLTQNDAACAIIENPLALTLDEAKDLTTKVKDLIVESVQTTYNAERGSGLPEFASLPRGIRTAISDVWFQFGTPEAYPEYPKFWNLVIKNDWEGAINELENFYNNPEIQQRGDLKRRNNEADIIRAVLEVCTRSVDVVFLLDQSGSISSSDFSLALDFISRIINAFSDEDLADEDGTRFGLSLFGSFYTTVFYLSSYKSKEDYDNAIDNITKIGGGTQLGSALNLTQGDQFTELNGLRPDTLGLPKILIVLTDGKAGDSVEIPAMNVRDSNIIIYVVGIGGYDINQLNVIASPSPPPHIYILDSFTDLSDFASTLTATTCYESQPIPINSIIIGVVLQDEFQYYQFEVQDNMNLMIVVVDEIGLTFLYASRVTPHPYEYDNDLEISSSDTYKELVISPLSEDVNITRRDTENVTYSIYVSVKGASNANSFTLEGSPCDPAICIEGTFGTSDGSSLQVTMSVIFLAFVFSLFMI
;
A
#
# COMPACT_ATOMS: atom_id res chain seq x y z
N MET A 1 -56.92 26.88 -75.28
CA MET A 1 -57.24 27.54 -73.99
C MET A 1 -56.10 27.21 -73.05
N LEU A 2 -55.23 28.17 -72.71
CA LEU A 2 -55.19 28.83 -71.38
C LEU A 2 -55.16 27.80 -70.22
N LYS A 3 -54.29 27.78 -69.21
CA LYS A 3 -53.26 28.69 -68.63
C LYS A 3 -52.85 27.95 -67.30
N ILE A 4 -51.60 27.75 -66.88
CA ILE A 4 -50.83 28.51 -65.85
C ILE A 4 -50.00 27.54 -64.96
N PHE A 5 -48.69 27.85 -64.82
CA PHE A 5 -47.73 27.72 -63.69
C PHE A 5 -47.90 26.65 -62.58
N PHE A 6 -46.83 25.90 -62.25
CA PHE A 6 -45.83 26.25 -61.20
C PHE A 6 -44.72 25.18 -61.03
N TYR A 7 -43.46 25.65 -61.15
CA TYR A 7 -42.18 25.29 -60.52
C TYR A 7 -41.83 23.87 -59.99
N THR A 8 -40.65 23.45 -60.46
CA THR A 8 -39.58 22.60 -59.88
C THR A 8 -39.38 22.69 -58.36
N PHE A 9 -39.30 21.55 -57.64
CA PHE A 9 -38.68 21.31 -56.31
C PHE A 9 -39.09 19.86 -55.92
N PHE A 10 -38.28 18.84 -55.61
CA PHE A 10 -37.14 18.71 -54.70
C PHE A 10 -36.26 17.52 -55.16
N SER A 11 -34.99 17.77 -55.45
CA SER A 11 -33.92 16.78 -55.28
C SER A 11 -32.98 17.35 -54.24
N MET A 12 -33.29 17.17 -52.95
CA MET A 12 -32.28 17.35 -51.92
C MET A 12 -31.64 16.00 -51.69
N LEU A 13 -30.46 15.83 -52.28
CA LEU A 13 -29.39 15.07 -51.63
C LEU A 13 -29.32 15.59 -50.19
N ALA A 14 -29.46 14.69 -49.21
CA ALA A 14 -28.98 14.96 -47.87
C ALA A 14 -27.46 15.07 -47.99
N VAL A 15 -26.97 16.29 -48.16
CA VAL A 15 -25.58 16.62 -47.91
C VAL A 15 -25.44 16.48 -46.41
N CYS A 16 -24.91 15.33 -45.97
CA CYS A 16 -24.40 15.15 -44.63
C CYS A 16 -23.17 16.08 -44.54
N THR A 17 -23.39 17.34 -44.20
CA THR A 17 -22.32 18.23 -43.82
C THR A 17 -21.78 17.70 -42.50
N ALA A 18 -20.61 17.06 -42.54
CA ALA A 18 -19.81 16.86 -41.34
C ALA A 18 -19.73 18.21 -40.62
N LEU A 19 -20.24 18.28 -39.38
CA LEU A 19 -20.07 19.46 -38.56
C LEU A 19 -18.57 19.68 -38.40
N VAL A 20 -18.07 20.77 -38.95
CA VAL A 20 -16.69 21.16 -38.72
C VAL A 20 -16.61 21.67 -37.29
N CYS A 21 -15.96 20.91 -36.40
CA CYS A 21 -15.57 21.42 -35.10
C CYS A 21 -14.76 22.70 -35.27
N THR A 22 -15.28 23.82 -34.77
CA THR A 22 -14.51 25.07 -34.70
C THR A 22 -14.06 25.39 -33.28
N THR A 23 -14.43 24.56 -32.30
CA THR A 23 -14.13 24.76 -30.89
C THR A 23 -12.88 23.99 -30.48
N PRO A 24 -11.83 24.68 -29.99
CA PRO A 24 -10.69 24.00 -29.37
C PRO A 24 -11.15 23.21 -28.15
N TYR A 25 -10.91 21.90 -28.14
CA TYR A 25 -11.21 21.06 -26.99
C TYR A 25 -10.10 21.19 -25.95
N LYS A 26 -10.49 21.51 -24.71
CA LYS A 26 -9.59 21.52 -23.55
C LYS A 26 -10.26 20.73 -22.43
N PRO A 27 -9.75 19.55 -22.04
CA PRO A 27 -10.37 18.70 -21.01
C PRO A 27 -10.67 19.46 -19.72
N ARG A 28 -9.72 20.30 -19.24
CA ARG A 28 -9.90 21.11 -18.02
C ARG A 28 -11.07 22.10 -18.11
N LEU A 29 -11.39 22.59 -19.30
CA LEU A 29 -12.55 23.48 -19.49
C LEU A 29 -13.84 22.68 -19.65
N TYR A 30 -13.77 21.52 -20.30
CA TYR A 30 -14.91 20.64 -20.50
C TYR A 30 -15.49 20.10 -19.17
N ILE A 31 -14.63 19.70 -18.24
CA ILE A 31 -15.04 19.22 -16.90
C ILE A 31 -15.86 20.28 -16.13
N ASN A 32 -15.66 21.57 -16.45
CA ASN A 32 -16.41 22.68 -15.86
C ASN A 32 -17.59 23.17 -16.71
N ASN A 33 -17.98 22.41 -17.76
CA ASN A 33 -19.11 22.76 -18.60
C ASN A 33 -20.41 22.66 -17.79
N PRO A 34 -21.31 23.67 -17.83
CA PRO A 34 -22.56 23.66 -17.06
C PRO A 34 -23.50 22.47 -17.33
N ARG A 35 -23.30 21.76 -18.44
CA ARG A 35 -24.04 20.54 -18.80
C ARG A 35 -23.43 19.27 -18.20
N VAL A 36 -22.16 19.31 -17.80
CA VAL A 36 -21.49 18.22 -17.08
C VAL A 36 -21.81 18.39 -15.59
N PRO A 37 -22.19 17.30 -14.87
CA PRO A 37 -22.42 17.38 -13.43
C PRO A 37 -21.22 17.97 -12.68
N THR A 38 -21.45 18.83 -11.69
CA THR A 38 -20.37 19.51 -10.95
C THR A 38 -19.53 18.57 -10.07
N ASP A 39 -20.06 17.40 -9.74
CA ASP A 39 -19.35 16.32 -9.06
C ASP A 39 -18.53 15.46 -10.03
N CYS A 40 -18.58 15.74 -11.33
CA CYS A 40 -17.73 15.16 -12.35
C CYS A 40 -16.34 15.80 -12.21
N LYS A 41 -15.49 15.21 -11.37
CA LYS A 41 -14.07 15.53 -11.28
C LYS A 41 -13.29 14.31 -11.77
N LEU A 42 -12.09 14.53 -12.32
CA LEU A 42 -11.10 13.46 -12.39
C LEU A 42 -10.81 13.10 -10.92
N GLU A 43 -11.46 12.05 -10.43
CA GLU A 43 -11.02 11.38 -9.22
C GLU A 43 -9.79 10.58 -9.66
N MET A 44 -8.63 11.23 -9.63
CA MET A 44 -7.42 10.47 -9.37
C MET A 44 -7.63 9.91 -7.97
N LEU A 45 -8.17 8.69 -7.88
CA LEU A 45 -8.05 7.85 -6.72
C LEU A 45 -6.53 7.75 -6.49
N SER A 46 -5.98 8.64 -5.68
CA SER A 46 -4.58 8.58 -5.29
C SER A 46 -4.36 7.24 -4.63
N CYS A 47 -3.25 6.55 -4.96
CA CYS A 47 -2.96 5.24 -4.38
C CYS A 47 -2.93 5.45 -2.88
N PRO A 48 -3.89 4.85 -2.16
CA PRO A 48 -4.17 5.29 -0.80
C PRO A 48 -3.04 4.92 0.16
N THR A 49 -2.09 4.07 -0.26
CA THR A 49 -1.06 3.51 0.61
C THR A 49 0.19 3.11 -0.18
N SER A 50 1.29 2.94 0.54
CA SER A 50 2.44 2.15 0.07
C SER A 50 2.01 0.69 -0.06
N TRP A 51 2.57 0.00 -1.06
CA TRP A 51 2.26 -1.40 -1.35
C TRP A 51 3.29 -2.39 -0.79
N LYS A 52 4.31 -1.89 -0.07
CA LYS A 52 5.34 -2.72 0.59
C LYS A 52 4.76 -3.72 1.57
N ALA A 53 3.72 -3.31 2.29
CA ALA A 53 2.98 -4.17 3.21
C ALA A 53 2.13 -5.26 2.51
N GLY A 54 2.09 -5.27 1.17
CA GLY A 54 1.16 -6.07 0.38
C GLY A 54 -0.25 -5.47 0.35
N ILE A 55 -1.16 -6.20 -0.28
CA ILE A 55 -2.59 -5.89 -0.25
C ILE A 55 -3.26 -7.02 0.50
N PRO A 56 -3.99 -6.73 1.59
CA PRO A 56 -4.71 -7.76 2.33
C PRO A 56 -5.63 -8.56 1.42
N GLU A 57 -5.44 -9.87 1.39
CA GLU A 57 -6.37 -10.76 0.71
C GLU A 57 -7.70 -10.78 1.48
N GLY A 58 -8.74 -10.16 0.91
CA GLY A 58 -10.10 -10.23 1.42
C GLY A 58 -10.74 -11.56 1.05
N THR A 59 -11.33 -12.24 2.03
CA THR A 59 -11.93 -13.59 2.02
C THR A 59 -13.14 -13.84 1.12
N SER A 60 -13.24 -13.15 -0.01
CA SER A 60 -14.29 -13.44 -0.98
C SER A 60 -13.93 -14.64 -1.84
N THR A 61 -14.77 -15.67 -1.92
CA THR A 61 -14.65 -16.70 -2.96
C THR A 61 -14.87 -16.15 -4.38
N ASP A 62 -15.35 -14.90 -4.50
CA ASP A 62 -15.50 -14.13 -5.75
C ASP A 62 -14.33 -13.14 -5.96
N LEU A 63 -13.15 -13.43 -5.41
CA LEU A 63 -11.98 -12.57 -5.60
C LEU A 63 -11.60 -12.49 -7.10
N PRO A 64 -11.47 -11.28 -7.67
CA PRO A 64 -10.98 -11.14 -9.03
C PRO A 64 -9.52 -11.63 -9.13
N LEU A 65 -9.12 -12.07 -10.33
CA LEU A 65 -7.79 -12.63 -10.58
C LEU A 65 -6.62 -11.70 -10.20
N ILE A 66 -6.89 -10.39 -10.08
CA ILE A 66 -5.93 -9.35 -9.69
C ILE A 66 -6.55 -8.39 -8.66
N TYR A 67 -5.74 -7.55 -8.04
CA TYR A 67 -6.18 -6.41 -7.24
C TYR A 67 -6.62 -5.26 -8.16
N ASN A 68 -7.91 -5.20 -8.48
CA ASN A 68 -8.46 -4.19 -9.38
C ASN A 68 -8.24 -2.77 -8.87
N GLU A 69 -8.24 -2.59 -7.55
CA GLU A 69 -7.95 -1.35 -6.83
C GLU A 69 -6.52 -0.84 -7.07
N PHE A 70 -5.54 -1.73 -7.19
CA PHE A 70 -4.16 -1.38 -7.53
C PHE A 70 -4.13 -0.74 -8.92
N VAL A 71 -4.59 -1.47 -9.94
CA VAL A 71 -4.63 -0.99 -11.32
C VAL A 71 -5.50 0.27 -11.44
N THR A 72 -6.63 0.33 -10.73
CA THR A 72 -7.56 1.47 -10.80
C THR A 72 -6.98 2.72 -10.16
N CYS A 73 -6.17 2.59 -9.11
CA CYS A 73 -5.42 3.74 -8.63
C CYS A 73 -4.51 4.29 -9.75
N HIS A 74 -3.67 3.42 -10.34
CA HIS A 74 -2.62 3.86 -11.26
C HIS A 74 -3.17 4.40 -12.58
N GLU A 75 -4.26 3.81 -13.08
CA GLU A 75 -4.96 4.29 -14.28
C GLU A 75 -5.87 5.51 -14.01
N GLY A 76 -6.20 5.74 -12.74
CA GLY A 76 -7.23 6.70 -12.32
C GLY A 76 -8.65 6.21 -12.65
N LEU A 77 -9.66 6.98 -12.21
CA LEU A 77 -11.06 6.71 -12.52
C LEU A 77 -11.78 8.03 -12.79
N THR A 78 -12.31 8.21 -14.00
CA THR A 78 -13.14 9.37 -14.32
C THR A 78 -14.61 8.99 -14.47
N LYS A 79 -15.48 9.79 -13.86
CA LYS A 79 -16.92 9.78 -14.15
C LYS A 79 -17.25 10.52 -15.45
N CYS A 80 -16.34 11.35 -15.95
CA CYS A 80 -16.54 12.20 -17.12
C CYS A 80 -15.87 11.60 -18.34
N GLY A 81 -16.59 11.57 -19.46
CA GLY A 81 -15.96 11.31 -20.75
C GLY A 81 -15.04 12.47 -21.13
N TYR A 82 -13.83 12.19 -21.57
CA TYR A 82 -12.88 13.19 -22.04
C TYR A 82 -12.07 12.63 -23.22
N VAL A 83 -11.52 13.50 -24.07
CA VAL A 83 -10.54 13.07 -25.08
C VAL A 83 -9.12 13.39 -24.57
N PRO A 84 -8.17 12.44 -24.55
CA PRO A 84 -6.78 12.72 -24.20
C PRO A 84 -6.14 13.74 -25.16
N ILE A 85 -5.41 14.73 -24.62
CA ILE A 85 -4.72 15.77 -25.40
C ILE A 85 -3.28 15.94 -24.93
N ASN A 86 -2.42 16.45 -25.82
CA ASN A 86 -1.12 16.97 -25.43
C ASN A 86 -1.32 18.28 -24.65
N SER A 87 -0.74 18.36 -23.45
CA SER A 87 -0.89 19.50 -22.56
C SER A 87 -0.26 20.78 -23.10
N ASP A 88 0.75 20.65 -23.97
CA ASP A 88 1.56 21.78 -24.43
C ASP A 88 0.88 22.54 -25.57
N ASP A 89 0.25 21.83 -26.50
CA ASP A 89 -0.38 22.41 -27.70
C ASP A 89 -1.91 22.29 -27.71
N GLY A 90 -2.50 21.41 -26.89
CA GLY A 90 -3.93 21.18 -26.82
C GLY A 90 -4.48 20.26 -27.91
N GLU A 91 -3.63 19.62 -28.72
CA GLU A 91 -4.04 18.69 -29.77
C GLU A 91 -4.41 17.32 -29.20
N VAL A 92 -5.35 16.62 -29.86
CA VAL A 92 -5.75 15.26 -29.45
C VAL A 92 -4.58 14.29 -29.63
N LEU A 93 -4.31 13.47 -28.61
CA LEU A 93 -3.22 12.50 -28.64
C LEU A 93 -3.52 11.38 -29.65
N GLY A 94 -2.64 11.20 -30.63
CA GLY A 94 -2.67 10.05 -31.54
C GLY A 94 -4.01 9.84 -32.26
N THR A 95 -4.64 8.69 -32.02
CA THR A 95 -5.96 8.33 -32.58
C THR A 95 -7.03 8.20 -31.49
N SER A 96 -6.83 8.87 -30.35
CA SER A 96 -7.69 8.70 -29.16
C SER A 96 -9.14 9.05 -29.46
N GLY A 97 -10.06 8.24 -28.94
CA GLY A 97 -11.49 8.54 -28.87
C GLY A 97 -11.89 9.25 -27.58
N VAL A 98 -13.20 9.21 -27.28
CA VAL A 98 -13.70 9.58 -25.96
C VAL A 98 -13.30 8.48 -24.97
N THR A 99 -12.62 8.87 -23.89
CA THR A 99 -12.14 8.03 -22.80
C THR A 99 -13.00 8.25 -21.56
N ILE A 100 -13.36 7.18 -20.85
CA ILE A 100 -14.14 7.23 -19.60
C ILE A 100 -13.77 6.09 -18.63
N GLY A 101 -14.17 6.17 -17.36
CA GLY A 101 -13.83 5.17 -16.35
C GLY A 101 -12.33 5.16 -16.09
N GLY A 102 -11.74 3.98 -15.94
CA GLY A 102 -10.30 3.78 -15.81
C GLY A 102 -9.59 3.64 -17.15
N GLY A 103 -9.79 4.60 -18.06
CA GLY A 103 -9.08 4.66 -19.34
C GLY A 103 -9.76 3.95 -20.52
N VAL A 104 -11.06 3.66 -20.45
CA VAL A 104 -11.79 2.97 -21.54
C VAL A 104 -11.96 3.89 -22.75
N ASP A 105 -11.18 3.65 -23.81
CA ASP A 105 -11.28 4.38 -25.08
C ASP A 105 -12.40 3.82 -25.99
N LEU A 106 -13.45 4.61 -26.18
CA LEU A 106 -14.62 4.30 -26.99
C LEU A 106 -14.35 4.35 -28.50
N GLY A 107 -13.28 5.01 -28.93
CA GLY A 107 -12.94 5.20 -30.35
C GLY A 107 -12.59 3.90 -31.08
N SER A 108 -12.20 2.86 -30.34
CA SER A 108 -11.95 1.52 -30.89
C SER A 108 -13.08 0.50 -30.65
N LYS A 109 -14.17 0.91 -30.01
CA LYS A 109 -15.23 0.02 -29.50
C LYS A 109 -16.59 0.32 -30.14
N ASN A 110 -17.55 -0.58 -29.91
CA ASN A 110 -18.93 -0.48 -30.35
C ASN A 110 -19.89 -1.11 -29.33
N GLY A 111 -21.20 -1.03 -29.57
CA GLY A 111 -22.20 -1.57 -28.63
C GLY A 111 -22.15 -3.10 -28.47
N GLU A 112 -21.75 -3.83 -29.51
CA GLU A 112 -21.59 -5.29 -29.46
C GLU A 112 -20.48 -5.68 -28.48
N TYR A 113 -19.33 -5.01 -28.55
CA TYR A 113 -18.23 -5.20 -27.61
C TYR A 113 -18.68 -5.09 -26.16
N PHE A 114 -19.43 -4.04 -25.79
CA PHE A 114 -19.90 -3.83 -24.42
C PHE A 114 -21.04 -4.79 -24.03
N THR A 115 -21.85 -5.22 -24.99
CA THR A 115 -22.90 -6.22 -24.77
C THR A 115 -22.29 -7.58 -24.43
N ASP A 116 -21.23 -7.98 -25.14
CA ASP A 116 -20.56 -9.27 -24.95
C ASP A 116 -19.92 -9.39 -23.56
N ILE A 117 -19.42 -8.29 -23.00
CA ILE A 117 -18.93 -8.23 -21.62
C ILE A 117 -19.99 -7.88 -20.58
N SER A 118 -21.28 -7.95 -20.96
CA SER A 118 -22.41 -7.77 -20.06
C SER A 118 -22.46 -6.40 -19.37
N VAL A 119 -22.03 -5.32 -20.04
CA VAL A 119 -22.29 -3.96 -19.56
C VAL A 119 -23.79 -3.65 -19.66
N GLU A 120 -24.32 -2.96 -18.64
CA GLU A 120 -25.74 -2.62 -18.58
C GLU A 120 -26.18 -1.82 -19.81
N ALA A 121 -27.34 -2.17 -20.39
CA ALA A 121 -27.83 -1.53 -21.61
C ALA A 121 -28.03 -0.02 -21.45
N THR A 122 -28.35 0.45 -20.25
CA THR A 122 -28.47 1.88 -19.93
C THR A 122 -27.13 2.60 -20.04
N VAL A 123 -26.02 1.95 -19.67
CA VAL A 123 -24.66 2.48 -19.84
C VAL A 123 -24.30 2.46 -21.31
N ILE A 124 -24.54 1.35 -22.02
CA ILE A 124 -24.24 1.24 -23.47
C ILE A 124 -24.92 2.36 -24.26
N ASN A 125 -26.20 2.64 -23.99
CA ASN A 125 -26.94 3.72 -24.65
C ASN A 125 -26.32 5.12 -24.40
N GLN A 126 -25.70 5.32 -23.23
CA GLN A 126 -24.98 6.57 -22.94
C GLN A 126 -23.67 6.66 -23.73
N LEU A 127 -22.99 5.53 -23.97
CA LEU A 127 -21.72 5.47 -24.70
C LEU A 127 -21.89 5.48 -26.23
N GLU A 128 -23.05 5.03 -26.74
CA GLU A 128 -23.35 4.86 -28.17
C GLU A 128 -22.96 6.05 -29.07
N PRO A 129 -23.19 7.32 -28.68
CA PRO A 129 -22.84 8.47 -29.52
C PRO A 129 -21.35 8.62 -29.82
N TYR A 130 -20.46 7.94 -29.08
CA TYR A 130 -19.02 8.13 -29.17
C TYR A 130 -18.28 6.94 -29.79
N PHE A 131 -18.96 5.82 -30.03
CA PHE A 131 -18.35 4.61 -30.58
C PHE A 131 -17.73 4.88 -31.95
N GLY A 132 -16.47 4.46 -32.12
CA GLY A 132 -15.75 4.61 -33.39
C GLY A 132 -15.29 6.04 -33.71
N LEU A 133 -15.61 7.03 -32.88
CA LEU A 133 -15.15 8.40 -33.06
C LEU A 133 -13.74 8.55 -32.50
N THR A 134 -12.87 9.21 -33.27
CA THR A 134 -11.48 9.45 -32.89
C THR A 134 -11.08 10.90 -33.18
N GLN A 135 -9.99 11.36 -32.58
CA GLN A 135 -9.40 12.67 -32.85
C GLN A 135 -10.42 13.82 -32.69
N ASN A 136 -10.51 14.69 -33.69
CA ASN A 136 -11.39 15.86 -33.65
C ASN A 136 -12.87 15.47 -33.60
N ASP A 137 -13.29 14.36 -34.22
CA ASP A 137 -14.69 13.94 -34.22
C ASP A 137 -15.14 13.52 -32.81
N ALA A 138 -14.27 12.80 -32.08
CA ALA A 138 -14.49 12.49 -30.67
C ALA A 138 -14.55 13.76 -29.81
N ALA A 139 -13.63 14.71 -30.07
CA ALA A 139 -13.59 15.98 -29.37
C ALA A 139 -14.85 16.83 -29.61
N CYS A 140 -15.43 16.78 -30.82
CA CYS A 140 -16.71 17.43 -31.09
C CYS A 140 -17.85 16.75 -30.36
N ALA A 141 -17.94 15.43 -30.49
CA ALA A 141 -19.05 14.66 -29.95
C ALA A 141 -19.17 14.88 -28.43
N ILE A 142 -18.04 14.89 -27.71
CA ILE A 142 -18.03 15.10 -26.27
C ILE A 142 -18.41 16.53 -25.87
N ILE A 143 -18.05 17.55 -26.66
CA ILE A 143 -18.46 18.94 -26.39
C ILE A 143 -19.97 19.11 -26.59
N GLU A 144 -20.50 18.54 -27.67
CA GLU A 144 -21.91 18.68 -28.06
C GLU A 144 -22.82 17.88 -27.13
N ASN A 145 -22.40 16.66 -26.81
CA ASN A 145 -23.07 15.73 -25.93
C ASN A 145 -22.10 15.39 -24.80
N PRO A 146 -22.23 16.06 -23.64
CA PRO A 146 -21.37 15.73 -22.53
C PRO A 146 -21.71 14.37 -21.92
N LEU A 147 -20.71 13.50 -21.77
CA LEU A 147 -20.84 12.17 -21.16
C LEU A 147 -20.43 12.22 -19.68
N ALA A 148 -21.32 11.73 -18.82
CA ALA A 148 -21.05 11.50 -17.40
C ALA A 148 -21.75 10.22 -16.93
N LEU A 149 -21.02 9.38 -16.21
CA LEU A 149 -21.53 8.18 -15.53
C LEU A 149 -21.60 8.41 -14.02
N THR A 150 -22.44 7.65 -13.33
CA THR A 150 -22.33 7.51 -11.87
C THR A 150 -21.03 6.79 -11.51
N LEU A 151 -20.59 6.92 -10.24
CA LEU A 151 -19.37 6.25 -9.78
C LEU A 151 -19.46 4.72 -9.94
N ASP A 152 -20.62 4.14 -9.63
CA ASP A 152 -20.82 2.69 -9.72
C ASP A 152 -20.83 2.22 -11.19
N GLU A 153 -21.46 2.96 -12.10
CA GLU A 153 -21.41 2.66 -13.53
C GLU A 153 -19.98 2.77 -14.09
N ALA A 154 -19.23 3.79 -13.69
CA ALA A 154 -17.83 3.95 -14.12
C ALA A 154 -16.95 2.82 -13.59
N LYS A 155 -17.13 2.40 -12.33
CA LYS A 155 -16.42 1.25 -11.74
C LYS A 155 -16.76 -0.05 -12.45
N ASP A 156 -18.05 -0.36 -12.62
CA ASP A 156 -18.51 -1.59 -13.28
C ASP A 156 -18.00 -1.70 -14.73
N LEU A 157 -18.12 -0.61 -15.51
CA LEU A 157 -17.58 -0.53 -16.88
C LEU A 157 -16.07 -0.79 -16.89
N THR A 158 -15.34 -0.15 -15.98
CA THR A 158 -13.89 -0.29 -15.87
C THR A 158 -13.50 -1.73 -15.54
N THR A 159 -14.14 -2.34 -14.52
CA THR A 159 -13.87 -3.72 -14.12
C THR A 159 -14.09 -4.70 -15.27
N LYS A 160 -15.24 -4.62 -15.98
CA LYS A 160 -15.54 -5.53 -17.09
C LYS A 160 -14.56 -5.42 -18.26
N VAL A 161 -14.11 -4.21 -18.58
CA VAL A 161 -13.08 -4.00 -19.62
C VAL A 161 -11.72 -4.53 -19.15
N LYS A 162 -11.39 -4.35 -17.86
CA LYS A 162 -10.16 -4.86 -17.27
C LYS A 162 -10.10 -6.38 -17.27
N ASP A 163 -11.21 -7.07 -16.98
CA ASP A 163 -11.27 -8.53 -16.96
C ASP A 163 -10.86 -9.14 -18.31
N LEU A 164 -11.28 -8.55 -19.45
CA LEU A 164 -10.84 -8.98 -20.78
C LEU A 164 -9.32 -8.82 -21.00
N ILE A 165 -8.73 -7.75 -20.46
CA ILE A 165 -7.29 -7.52 -20.57
C ILE A 165 -6.54 -8.57 -19.74
N VAL A 166 -7.02 -8.87 -18.53
CA VAL A 166 -6.47 -9.93 -17.69
C VAL A 166 -6.58 -11.31 -18.37
N GLU A 167 -7.69 -11.60 -19.07
CA GLU A 167 -7.82 -12.81 -19.88
C GLU A 167 -6.75 -12.90 -20.99
N SER A 168 -6.45 -11.76 -21.65
CA SER A 168 -5.40 -11.68 -22.68
C SER A 168 -4.00 -11.91 -22.08
N VAL A 169 -3.73 -11.31 -20.92
CA VAL A 169 -2.48 -11.51 -20.17
C VAL A 169 -2.32 -12.99 -19.82
N GLN A 170 -3.35 -13.57 -19.20
CA GLN A 170 -3.38 -14.98 -18.81
C GLN A 170 -3.12 -15.90 -20.01
N THR A 171 -3.79 -15.65 -21.13
CA THR A 171 -3.63 -16.44 -22.35
C THR A 171 -2.19 -16.38 -22.86
N THR A 172 -1.61 -15.19 -22.91
CA THR A 172 -0.23 -14.99 -23.41
C THR A 172 0.79 -15.60 -22.46
N TYR A 173 0.67 -15.32 -21.16
CA TYR A 173 1.54 -15.88 -20.14
C TYR A 173 1.54 -17.42 -20.18
N ASN A 174 0.36 -18.04 -20.22
CA ASN A 174 0.24 -19.49 -20.23
C ASN A 174 0.81 -20.13 -21.50
N ALA A 175 0.81 -19.41 -22.63
CA ALA A 175 1.39 -19.88 -23.88
C ALA A 175 2.93 -19.79 -23.89
N GLU A 176 3.50 -18.78 -23.22
CA GLU A 176 4.93 -18.46 -23.31
C GLU A 176 5.75 -18.89 -22.09
N ARG A 177 5.10 -19.20 -20.96
CA ARG A 177 5.76 -19.66 -19.73
C ARG A 177 6.63 -20.88 -19.96
N GLY A 178 7.74 -20.94 -19.21
CA GLY A 178 8.61 -22.10 -19.18
C GLY A 178 7.86 -23.41 -18.86
N SER A 179 8.31 -24.50 -19.49
CA SER A 179 7.72 -25.83 -19.27
C SER A 179 7.80 -26.23 -17.80
N GLY A 180 6.67 -26.65 -17.22
CA GLY A 180 6.58 -27.09 -15.83
C GLY A 180 6.38 -25.97 -14.80
N LEU A 181 6.35 -24.70 -15.22
CA LEU A 181 6.01 -23.57 -14.33
C LEU A 181 4.50 -23.53 -14.00
N PRO A 182 4.07 -22.78 -12.97
CA PRO A 182 2.64 -22.59 -12.68
C PRO A 182 1.91 -21.85 -13.81
N GLU A 183 0.60 -22.08 -13.94
CA GLU A 183 -0.26 -21.24 -14.78
C GLU A 183 -0.46 -19.86 -14.14
N PHE A 184 -0.80 -18.85 -14.94
CA PHE A 184 -1.03 -17.48 -14.48
C PHE A 184 -1.98 -17.43 -13.29
N ALA A 185 -3.13 -18.11 -13.38
CA ALA A 185 -4.15 -18.14 -12.33
C ALA A 185 -3.66 -18.77 -11.01
N SER A 186 -2.60 -19.58 -11.05
CA SER A 186 -1.98 -20.19 -9.87
C SER A 186 -0.84 -19.36 -9.28
N LEU A 187 -0.45 -18.25 -9.92
CA LEU A 187 0.51 -17.31 -9.34
C LEU A 187 -0.13 -16.55 -8.17
N PRO A 188 0.67 -16.14 -7.17
CA PRO A 188 0.21 -15.21 -6.15
C PRO A 188 -0.46 -13.97 -6.76
N ARG A 189 -1.52 -13.46 -6.12
CA ARG A 189 -2.34 -12.37 -6.68
C ARG A 189 -1.55 -11.08 -6.88
N GLY A 190 -0.58 -10.79 -6.02
CA GLY A 190 0.35 -9.66 -6.17
C GLY A 190 1.14 -9.73 -7.48
N ILE A 191 1.70 -10.90 -7.80
CA ILE A 191 2.40 -11.16 -9.06
C ILE A 191 1.46 -11.00 -10.27
N ARG A 192 0.27 -11.62 -10.23
CA ARG A 192 -0.72 -11.49 -11.31
C ARG A 192 -1.08 -10.02 -11.56
N THR A 193 -1.23 -9.26 -10.49
CA THR A 193 -1.56 -7.84 -10.52
C THR A 193 -0.44 -7.01 -11.15
N ALA A 194 0.80 -7.20 -10.73
CA ALA A 194 1.94 -6.47 -11.31
C ALA A 194 2.10 -6.75 -12.81
N ILE A 195 2.03 -8.03 -13.21
CA ILE A 195 2.11 -8.41 -14.63
C ILE A 195 1.00 -7.75 -15.44
N SER A 196 -0.22 -7.75 -14.88
CA SER A 196 -1.38 -7.16 -15.56
C SER A 196 -1.27 -5.64 -15.63
N ASP A 197 -0.80 -4.96 -14.57
CA ASP A 197 -0.64 -3.51 -14.53
C ASP A 197 0.39 -3.00 -15.55
N VAL A 198 1.52 -3.71 -15.72
CA VAL A 198 2.49 -3.44 -16.79
C VAL A 198 1.82 -3.58 -18.16
N TRP A 199 1.02 -4.63 -18.35
CA TRP A 199 0.30 -4.86 -19.60
C TRP A 199 -0.76 -3.79 -19.87
N PHE A 200 -1.44 -3.27 -18.84
CA PHE A 200 -2.35 -2.14 -18.97
C PHE A 200 -1.64 -0.91 -19.51
N GLN A 201 -0.44 -0.62 -18.99
CA GLN A 201 0.31 0.56 -19.42
C GLN A 201 0.90 0.43 -20.83
N PHE A 202 1.41 -0.76 -21.19
CA PHE A 202 2.22 -0.93 -22.40
C PHE A 202 1.58 -1.79 -23.50
N GLY A 203 0.50 -2.51 -23.21
CA GLY A 203 -0.11 -3.45 -24.16
C GLY A 203 0.65 -4.77 -24.23
N THR A 204 1.02 -5.22 -25.44
CA THR A 204 1.78 -6.47 -25.61
C THR A 204 3.28 -6.25 -25.42
N PRO A 205 4.06 -7.29 -25.05
CA PRO A 205 5.50 -7.16 -24.81
C PRO A 205 6.28 -6.49 -25.95
N GLU A 206 5.87 -6.66 -27.20
CA GLU A 206 6.57 -6.10 -28.37
C GLU A 206 6.34 -4.60 -28.59
N ALA A 207 5.42 -3.98 -27.85
CA ALA A 207 5.02 -2.60 -28.06
C ALA A 207 6.07 -1.58 -27.57
N TYR A 208 6.97 -1.99 -26.67
CA TYR A 208 7.95 -1.09 -26.04
C TYR A 208 9.34 -1.75 -25.93
N PRO A 209 10.47 -1.03 -26.05
CA PRO A 209 11.80 -1.67 -26.07
C PRO A 209 12.21 -2.36 -24.76
N GLU A 210 11.82 -1.81 -23.62
CA GLU A 210 12.17 -2.30 -22.28
C GLU A 210 11.24 -3.42 -21.78
N TYR A 211 9.95 -3.38 -22.17
CA TYR A 211 8.95 -4.33 -21.72
C TYR A 211 9.28 -5.83 -22.01
N PRO A 212 9.91 -6.20 -23.15
CA PRO A 212 10.36 -7.57 -23.38
C PRO A 212 11.30 -8.12 -22.32
N LYS A 213 12.12 -7.27 -21.66
CA LYS A 213 13.04 -7.71 -20.62
C LYS A 213 12.26 -8.16 -19.38
N PHE A 214 11.37 -7.31 -18.89
CA PHE A 214 10.45 -7.65 -17.80
C PHE A 214 9.62 -8.89 -18.12
N TRP A 215 8.99 -8.93 -19.30
CA TRP A 215 8.16 -10.06 -19.71
C TRP A 215 8.94 -11.39 -19.74
N ASN A 216 10.17 -11.38 -20.27
CA ASN A 216 11.04 -12.55 -20.31
C ASN A 216 11.45 -13.07 -18.93
N LEU A 217 11.49 -12.21 -17.91
CA LEU A 217 11.81 -12.58 -16.52
C LEU A 217 10.60 -13.26 -15.86
N VAL A 218 9.40 -12.67 -16.00
CA VAL A 218 8.19 -13.21 -15.37
C VAL A 218 7.74 -14.56 -15.96
N ILE A 219 7.87 -14.78 -17.27
CA ILE A 219 7.54 -16.08 -17.90
C ILE A 219 8.55 -17.20 -17.55
N LYS A 220 9.68 -16.84 -16.93
CA LYS A 220 10.69 -17.76 -16.42
C LYS A 220 10.66 -17.92 -14.90
N ASN A 221 9.71 -17.27 -14.21
CA ASN A 221 9.60 -17.27 -12.76
C ASN A 221 10.85 -16.69 -12.07
N ASP A 222 11.52 -15.73 -12.72
CA ASP A 222 12.66 -14.96 -12.19
C ASP A 222 12.15 -13.67 -11.55
N TRP A 223 11.62 -13.78 -10.33
CA TRP A 223 10.95 -12.68 -9.64
C TRP A 223 11.92 -11.62 -9.12
N GLU A 224 13.09 -12.01 -8.64
CA GLU A 224 14.14 -11.05 -8.24
C GLU A 224 14.61 -10.24 -9.45
N GLY A 225 14.83 -10.89 -10.59
CA GLY A 225 15.14 -10.19 -11.83
C GLY A 225 14.02 -9.26 -12.27
N ALA A 226 12.76 -9.71 -12.18
CA ALA A 226 11.59 -8.91 -12.54
C ALA A 226 11.42 -7.67 -11.65
N ILE A 227 11.62 -7.81 -10.33
CA ILE A 227 11.62 -6.70 -9.36
C ILE A 227 12.71 -5.68 -9.72
N ASN A 228 13.95 -6.15 -9.91
CA ASN A 228 15.07 -5.28 -10.27
C ASN A 228 14.82 -4.57 -11.62
N GLU A 229 14.17 -5.25 -12.56
CA GLU A 229 13.78 -4.65 -13.83
C GLU A 229 12.70 -3.59 -13.66
N LEU A 230 11.68 -3.79 -12.84
CA LEU A 230 10.66 -2.78 -12.56
C LEU A 230 11.26 -1.53 -11.90
N GLU A 231 12.14 -1.71 -10.92
CA GLU A 231 12.80 -0.60 -10.23
C GLU A 231 13.74 0.21 -11.16
N ASN A 232 14.19 -0.41 -12.26
CA ASN A 232 15.07 0.20 -13.26
C ASN A 232 14.47 0.19 -14.68
N PHE A 233 13.13 0.22 -14.78
CA PHE A 233 12.40 -0.17 -16.00
C PHE A 233 12.72 0.70 -17.22
N TYR A 234 13.07 1.96 -17.00
CA TYR A 234 13.26 2.93 -18.07
C TYR A 234 14.75 3.27 -18.24
N ASN A 235 15.25 3.23 -19.48
CA ASN A 235 16.67 3.47 -19.78
C ASN A 235 17.08 4.96 -19.82
N ASN A 236 16.12 5.91 -19.84
CA ASN A 236 16.41 7.36 -19.94
C ASN A 236 15.69 8.19 -18.86
N PRO A 237 16.40 8.68 -17.83
CA PRO A 237 15.85 9.50 -16.75
C PRO A 237 15.20 10.81 -17.21
N GLU A 238 15.61 11.40 -18.33
CA GLU A 238 15.10 12.69 -18.80
C GLU A 238 13.65 12.63 -19.32
N ILE A 239 13.14 11.42 -19.62
CA ILE A 239 11.78 11.19 -20.11
C ILE A 239 10.87 10.64 -18.99
N GLN A 240 11.45 10.24 -17.85
CA GLN A 240 10.73 9.58 -16.77
C GLN A 240 9.97 10.59 -15.90
N GLN A 241 8.64 10.52 -15.90
CA GLN A 241 7.86 11.26 -14.92
C GLN A 241 7.95 10.55 -13.57
N ARG A 242 8.04 11.32 -12.46
CA ARG A 242 8.07 10.78 -11.09
C ARG A 242 6.92 9.79 -10.81
N GLY A 243 5.74 10.04 -11.41
CA GLY A 243 4.57 9.15 -11.31
C GLY A 243 4.76 7.79 -11.96
N ASP A 244 5.46 7.71 -13.10
CA ASP A 244 5.73 6.44 -13.78
C ASP A 244 6.70 5.58 -12.96
N LEU A 245 7.74 6.20 -12.39
CA LEU A 245 8.69 5.51 -11.50
C LEU A 245 8.01 5.02 -10.22
N LYS A 246 7.15 5.85 -9.61
CA LYS A 246 6.31 5.44 -8.48
C LYS A 246 5.47 4.21 -8.83
N ARG A 247 4.84 4.20 -10.01
CA ARG A 247 4.04 3.05 -10.49
C ARG A 247 4.86 1.77 -10.60
N ARG A 248 6.01 1.80 -11.26
CA ARG A 248 6.87 0.61 -11.41
C ARG A 248 7.39 0.09 -10.06
N ASN A 249 7.73 0.99 -9.13
CA ASN A 249 8.11 0.62 -7.77
C ASN A 249 6.94 -0.03 -7.00
N ASN A 250 5.71 0.49 -7.15
CA ASN A 250 4.53 -0.12 -6.53
C ASN A 250 4.30 -1.55 -7.02
N GLU A 251 4.56 -1.84 -8.30
CA GLU A 251 4.45 -3.19 -8.86
C GLU A 251 5.56 -4.11 -8.32
N ALA A 252 6.78 -3.59 -8.19
CA ALA A 252 7.88 -4.32 -7.57
C ALA A 252 7.55 -4.67 -6.10
N ASP A 253 6.96 -3.73 -5.37
CA ASP A 253 6.56 -3.91 -3.98
C ASP A 253 5.48 -4.99 -3.81
N ILE A 254 4.45 -5.04 -4.66
CA ILE A 254 3.43 -6.11 -4.57
C ILE A 254 3.94 -7.49 -5.00
N ILE A 255 4.98 -7.56 -5.85
CA ILE A 255 5.68 -8.83 -6.11
C ILE A 255 6.50 -9.21 -4.87
N ARG A 256 7.27 -8.28 -4.31
CA ARG A 256 8.11 -8.54 -3.14
C ARG A 256 7.29 -9.02 -1.94
N ALA A 257 6.14 -8.41 -1.69
CA ALA A 257 5.25 -8.76 -0.58
C ALA A 257 4.79 -10.23 -0.63
N VAL A 258 4.57 -10.80 -1.82
CA VAL A 258 4.14 -12.20 -1.97
C VAL A 258 5.29 -13.21 -2.03
N LEU A 259 6.55 -12.74 -2.10
CA LEU A 259 7.73 -13.62 -2.03
C LEU A 259 8.16 -13.92 -0.58
N GLU A 260 7.47 -13.37 0.42
CA GLU A 260 7.64 -13.66 1.87
C GLU A 260 9.05 -13.39 2.43
N VAL A 261 9.88 -12.59 1.75
CA VAL A 261 11.24 -12.29 2.25
C VAL A 261 11.20 -11.06 3.16
N CYS A 262 11.33 -11.27 4.47
CA CYS A 262 11.58 -10.20 5.42
C CYS A 262 13.03 -10.25 5.94
N THR A 263 13.78 -9.20 5.64
CA THR A 263 15.17 -9.01 6.10
C THR A 263 15.28 -7.96 7.22
N ARG A 264 14.15 -7.41 7.68
CA ARG A 264 14.11 -6.41 8.75
C ARG A 264 13.94 -7.06 10.11
N SER A 265 14.58 -6.45 11.09
CA SER A 265 14.52 -6.84 12.50
C SER A 265 13.22 -6.40 13.16
N VAL A 266 12.42 -7.35 13.65
CA VAL A 266 11.13 -7.10 14.30
C VAL A 266 10.96 -7.96 15.57
N ASP A 267 10.29 -7.44 16.60
CA ASP A 267 9.85 -8.21 17.76
C ASP A 267 8.35 -8.54 17.63
N VAL A 268 8.02 -9.80 17.34
CA VAL A 268 6.64 -10.25 17.09
C VAL A 268 6.17 -11.21 18.19
N VAL A 269 5.00 -10.94 18.77
CA VAL A 269 4.36 -11.83 19.73
C VAL A 269 3.00 -12.25 19.20
N PHE A 270 2.74 -13.55 19.15
CA PHE A 270 1.43 -14.11 18.85
C PHE A 270 0.63 -14.32 20.14
N LEU A 271 -0.64 -13.89 20.14
CA LEU A 271 -1.64 -14.20 21.15
C LEU A 271 -2.75 -15.01 20.51
N LEU A 272 -2.67 -16.33 20.67
CA LEU A 272 -3.55 -17.29 20.01
C LEU A 272 -4.69 -17.76 20.92
N ASP A 273 -5.91 -17.62 20.42
CA ASP A 273 -7.11 -18.16 21.06
C ASP A 273 -7.09 -19.69 21.04
N GLN A 274 -7.22 -20.29 22.22
CA GLN A 274 -7.35 -21.72 22.44
C GLN A 274 -8.70 -22.07 23.10
N SER A 275 -9.68 -21.16 23.08
CA SER A 275 -10.99 -21.31 23.70
C SER A 275 -11.79 -22.49 23.15
N GLY A 276 -12.85 -22.87 23.85
CA GLY A 276 -13.66 -24.05 23.53
C GLY A 276 -14.43 -23.97 22.20
N SER A 277 -14.58 -22.79 21.60
CA SER A 277 -15.24 -22.61 20.29
C SER A 277 -14.41 -23.15 19.14
N ILE A 278 -13.09 -23.01 19.22
CA ILE A 278 -12.15 -23.46 18.18
C ILE A 278 -12.04 -24.99 18.22
N SER A 279 -12.23 -25.66 17.08
CA SER A 279 -12.03 -27.11 17.00
C SER A 279 -10.54 -27.46 17.09
N SER A 280 -10.18 -28.71 17.42
CA SER A 280 -8.77 -29.11 17.43
C SER A 280 -8.12 -29.02 16.05
N SER A 281 -8.87 -29.26 14.96
CA SER A 281 -8.35 -29.11 13.59
C SER A 281 -8.10 -27.65 13.23
N ASP A 282 -9.01 -26.76 13.60
CA ASP A 282 -8.87 -25.32 13.33
C ASP A 282 -7.71 -24.72 14.12
N PHE A 283 -7.55 -25.15 15.38
CA PHE A 283 -6.40 -24.76 16.19
C PHE A 283 -5.08 -25.24 15.58
N SER A 284 -5.02 -26.45 15.02
CA SER A 284 -3.85 -26.91 14.28
C SER A 284 -3.55 -26.07 13.04
N LEU A 285 -4.57 -25.57 12.32
CA LEU A 285 -4.37 -24.64 11.20
C LEU A 285 -3.80 -23.30 11.66
N ALA A 286 -4.24 -22.79 12.83
CA ALA A 286 -3.67 -21.59 13.41
C ALA A 286 -2.20 -21.77 13.86
N LEU A 287 -1.82 -22.95 14.36
CA LEU A 287 -0.43 -23.27 14.65
C LEU A 287 0.43 -23.39 13.38
N ASP A 288 -0.08 -24.05 12.33
CA ASP A 288 0.58 -24.12 11.01
C ASP A 288 0.81 -22.73 10.44
N PHE A 289 -0.18 -21.84 10.55
CA PHE A 289 -0.07 -20.44 10.15
C PHE A 289 1.07 -19.70 10.87
N ILE A 290 1.16 -19.84 12.20
CA ILE A 290 2.24 -19.23 12.99
C ILE A 290 3.61 -19.79 12.57
N SER A 291 3.72 -21.11 12.40
CA SER A 291 4.95 -21.76 11.92
C SER A 291 5.35 -21.23 10.55
N ARG A 292 4.41 -21.06 9.60
CA ARG A 292 4.69 -20.49 8.28
C ARG A 292 5.25 -19.07 8.35
N ILE A 293 4.68 -18.19 9.19
CA ILE A 293 5.19 -16.83 9.35
C ILE A 293 6.62 -16.85 9.89
N ILE A 294 6.89 -17.65 10.93
CA ILE A 294 8.25 -17.78 11.48
C ILE A 294 9.22 -18.31 10.42
N ASN A 295 8.78 -19.30 9.63
CA ASN A 295 9.58 -19.95 8.61
C ASN A 295 9.84 -19.09 7.35
N ALA A 296 9.16 -17.96 7.20
CA ALA A 296 9.42 -16.97 6.15
C ALA A 296 10.74 -16.21 6.36
N PHE A 297 11.23 -16.11 7.60
CA PHE A 297 12.53 -15.52 7.93
C PHE A 297 13.64 -16.54 7.73
N SER A 298 14.85 -16.16 7.30
CA SER A 298 15.94 -17.14 7.17
C SER A 298 16.49 -17.57 8.54
N ASP A 299 17.16 -18.72 8.63
CA ASP A 299 17.84 -19.11 9.88
C ASP A 299 18.94 -18.10 10.26
N GLU A 300 19.51 -17.38 9.28
CA GLU A 300 20.47 -16.31 9.53
C GLU A 300 19.78 -15.12 10.21
N ASP A 301 18.59 -14.71 9.73
CA ASP A 301 17.79 -13.64 10.32
C ASP A 301 17.28 -13.97 11.72
N LEU A 302 17.03 -15.26 12.02
CA LEU A 302 16.61 -15.70 13.36
C LEU A 302 17.78 -15.86 14.34
N ALA A 303 18.97 -16.16 13.83
CA ALA A 303 20.16 -16.38 14.64
C ALA A 303 20.90 -15.10 15.01
N ASP A 304 20.78 -14.06 14.18
CA ASP A 304 21.38 -12.75 14.43
C ASP A 304 20.90 -12.17 15.77
N GLU A 305 21.83 -11.59 16.55
CA GLU A 305 21.48 -10.91 17.80
C GLU A 305 20.52 -9.74 17.55
N ASP A 306 20.71 -9.05 16.42
CA ASP A 306 19.85 -7.97 15.98
C ASP A 306 18.72 -8.46 15.06
N GLY A 307 18.56 -9.77 14.88
CA GLY A 307 17.57 -10.42 14.03
C GLY A 307 16.12 -10.33 14.51
N THR A 308 15.20 -11.02 13.82
CA THR A 308 13.78 -11.06 14.20
C THR A 308 13.54 -12.05 15.34
N ARG A 309 12.66 -11.69 16.28
CA ARG A 309 12.36 -12.50 17.48
C ARG A 309 10.87 -12.78 17.59
N PHE A 310 10.52 -14.01 17.98
CA PHE A 310 9.13 -14.45 18.13
C PHE A 310 8.79 -14.87 19.56
N GLY A 311 7.63 -14.42 20.03
CA GLY A 311 6.97 -14.91 21.24
C GLY A 311 5.61 -15.53 20.90
N LEU A 312 5.16 -16.49 21.72
CA LEU A 312 3.84 -17.09 21.57
C LEU A 312 3.19 -17.32 22.93
N SER A 313 1.97 -16.80 23.05
CA SER A 313 1.08 -17.03 24.18
C SER A 313 -0.28 -17.53 23.71
N LEU A 314 -0.89 -18.39 24.52
CA LEU A 314 -2.23 -18.91 24.30
C LEU A 314 -3.19 -18.29 25.32
N PHE A 315 -4.43 -18.04 24.91
CA PHE A 315 -5.48 -17.59 25.83
C PHE A 315 -6.80 -18.32 25.66
N GLY A 316 -7.55 -18.41 26.75
CA GLY A 316 -8.88 -18.99 26.79
C GLY A 316 -9.54 -18.61 28.11
N SER A 317 -9.81 -19.60 28.97
CA SER A 317 -10.06 -19.32 30.40
C SER A 317 -8.80 -18.90 31.16
N PHE A 318 -7.62 -19.23 30.63
CA PHE A 318 -6.33 -18.94 31.25
C PHE A 318 -5.35 -18.47 30.17
N TYR A 319 -4.43 -17.61 30.57
CA TYR A 319 -3.26 -17.22 29.78
C TYR A 319 -2.13 -18.25 29.99
N THR A 320 -1.43 -18.61 28.93
CA THR A 320 -0.29 -19.55 28.99
C THR A 320 0.77 -19.14 28.00
N THR A 321 1.98 -18.88 28.50
CA THR A 321 3.14 -18.64 27.65
C THR A 321 3.71 -19.95 27.13
N VAL A 322 3.94 -20.02 25.82
CA VAL A 322 4.63 -21.15 25.17
C VAL A 322 6.13 -20.86 25.11
N PHE A 323 6.48 -19.72 24.52
CA PHE A 323 7.86 -19.23 24.46
C PHE A 323 7.89 -17.69 24.42
N TYR A 324 9.02 -17.13 24.83
CA TYR A 324 9.33 -15.70 24.83
C TYR A 324 10.22 -15.31 23.64
N LEU A 325 10.32 -14.01 23.36
CA LEU A 325 11.21 -13.42 22.34
C LEU A 325 12.68 -13.87 22.45
N SER A 326 13.15 -14.20 23.66
CA SER A 326 14.52 -14.69 23.90
C SER A 326 14.71 -16.21 23.79
N SER A 327 13.66 -16.98 23.50
CA SER A 327 13.68 -18.44 23.71
C SER A 327 14.44 -19.20 22.63
N TYR A 328 14.28 -18.80 21.37
CA TYR A 328 14.76 -19.58 20.21
C TYR A 328 15.40 -18.69 19.15
N LYS A 329 16.30 -19.30 18.37
CA LYS A 329 17.12 -18.66 17.33
C LYS A 329 17.19 -19.48 16.04
N SER A 330 16.33 -20.49 15.90
CA SER A 330 16.31 -21.38 14.73
C SER A 330 14.87 -21.82 14.43
N LYS A 331 14.58 -22.06 13.14
CA LYS A 331 13.26 -22.57 12.71
C LYS A 331 12.90 -23.88 13.41
N GLU A 332 13.87 -24.79 13.49
CA GLU A 332 13.70 -26.11 14.09
C GLU A 332 13.24 -26.02 15.56
N ASP A 333 13.81 -25.11 16.35
CA ASP A 333 13.43 -24.95 17.76
C ASP A 333 12.01 -24.37 17.91
N TYR A 334 11.64 -23.40 17.06
CA TYR A 334 10.27 -22.85 17.04
C TYR A 334 9.25 -23.91 16.65
N ASP A 335 9.49 -24.64 15.56
CA ASP A 335 8.58 -25.68 15.07
C ASP A 335 8.42 -26.80 16.11
N ASN A 336 9.51 -27.24 16.73
CA ASN A 336 9.46 -28.22 17.82
C ASN A 336 8.63 -27.74 19.02
N ALA A 337 8.72 -26.45 19.37
CA ALA A 337 7.92 -25.89 20.46
C ALA A 337 6.42 -25.84 20.09
N ILE A 338 6.11 -25.47 18.85
CA ILE A 338 4.75 -25.38 18.31
C ILE A 338 4.09 -26.77 18.23
N ASP A 339 4.80 -27.77 17.71
CA ASP A 339 4.31 -29.15 17.54
C ASP A 339 3.92 -29.82 18.87
N ASN A 340 4.49 -29.36 19.99
CA ASN A 340 4.22 -29.89 21.32
C ASN A 340 3.06 -29.19 22.05
N ILE A 341 2.44 -28.18 21.45
CA ILE A 341 1.31 -27.45 22.05
C ILE A 341 0.08 -28.34 22.12
N THR A 342 -0.56 -28.39 23.30
CA THR A 342 -1.84 -29.06 23.50
C THR A 342 -2.93 -28.04 23.84
N LYS A 343 -3.98 -27.99 23.04
CA LYS A 343 -5.15 -27.12 23.26
C LYS A 343 -5.88 -27.48 24.55
N ILE A 344 -6.07 -26.49 25.44
CA ILE A 344 -6.78 -26.68 26.72
C ILE A 344 -8.29 -26.41 26.59
N GLY A 345 -8.70 -25.45 25.78
CA GLY A 345 -10.10 -25.00 25.73
C GLY A 345 -10.44 -23.97 26.82
N GLY A 346 -11.74 -23.73 27.00
CA GLY A 346 -12.27 -22.83 28.03
C GLY A 346 -13.10 -21.68 27.45
N GLY A 347 -13.23 -20.60 28.21
CA GLY A 347 -13.83 -19.34 27.75
C GLY A 347 -12.86 -18.51 26.91
N THR A 348 -13.17 -17.23 26.71
CA THR A 348 -12.42 -16.32 25.84
C THR A 348 -12.10 -15.02 26.60
N GLN A 349 -11.15 -15.06 27.55
CA GLN A 349 -10.76 -13.91 28.38
C GLN A 349 -9.67 -13.05 27.71
N LEU A 350 -10.04 -12.41 26.59
CA LEU A 350 -9.09 -11.66 25.75
C LEU A 350 -8.60 -10.38 26.44
N GLY A 351 -9.45 -9.67 27.18
CA GLY A 351 -9.05 -8.44 27.87
C GLY A 351 -7.96 -8.71 28.92
N SER A 352 -8.14 -9.75 29.73
CA SER A 352 -7.11 -10.20 30.67
C SER A 352 -5.85 -10.67 29.94
N ALA A 353 -5.99 -11.38 28.82
CA ALA A 353 -4.85 -11.88 28.06
C ALA A 353 -3.99 -10.74 27.50
N LEU A 354 -4.59 -9.66 26.95
CA LEU A 354 -3.87 -8.49 26.45
C LEU A 354 -2.96 -7.85 27.51
N ASN A 355 -3.49 -7.63 28.73
CA ASN A 355 -2.69 -7.09 29.84
C ASN A 355 -1.54 -8.03 30.25
N LEU A 356 -1.80 -9.34 30.28
CA LEU A 356 -0.80 -10.32 30.67
C LEU A 356 0.31 -10.42 29.61
N THR A 357 -0.05 -10.47 28.32
CA THR A 357 0.90 -10.44 27.21
C THR A 357 1.82 -9.24 27.28
N GLN A 358 1.28 -8.03 27.52
CA GLN A 358 2.09 -6.82 27.66
C GLN A 358 3.14 -6.94 28.78
N GLY A 359 2.71 -7.33 29.99
CA GLY A 359 3.59 -7.39 31.16
C GLY A 359 4.51 -8.61 31.22
N ASP A 360 4.28 -9.61 30.37
CA ASP A 360 5.02 -10.87 30.34
C ASP A 360 5.93 -10.94 29.10
N GLN A 361 5.36 -10.88 27.89
CA GLN A 361 6.10 -11.06 26.64
C GLN A 361 6.96 -9.84 26.28
N PHE A 362 6.40 -8.64 26.43
CA PHE A 362 7.05 -7.39 26.05
C PHE A 362 7.90 -6.82 27.19
N THR A 363 8.89 -7.60 27.65
CA THR A 363 9.85 -7.17 28.68
C THR A 363 11.29 -7.46 28.28
N GLU A 364 12.23 -6.60 28.66
CA GLU A 364 13.66 -6.81 28.38
C GLU A 364 14.17 -8.14 28.94
N LEU A 365 13.66 -8.56 30.10
CA LEU A 365 13.98 -9.85 30.72
C LEU A 365 13.64 -11.04 29.81
N ASN A 366 12.55 -10.91 29.05
CA ASN A 366 12.04 -11.95 28.16
C ASN A 366 12.40 -11.71 26.70
N GLY A 367 13.36 -10.81 26.43
CA GLY A 367 13.97 -10.64 25.11
C GLY A 367 13.47 -9.47 24.27
N LEU A 368 12.59 -8.61 24.81
CA LEU A 368 12.23 -7.36 24.14
C LEU A 368 13.46 -6.45 24.02
N ARG A 369 13.66 -5.85 22.85
CA ARG A 369 14.77 -4.92 22.65
C ARG A 369 14.42 -3.50 23.13
N PRO A 370 15.42 -2.69 23.55
CA PRO A 370 15.17 -1.34 24.03
C PRO A 370 14.52 -0.44 22.97
N ASP A 371 13.60 0.42 23.41
CA ASP A 371 12.90 1.39 22.56
C ASP A 371 13.86 2.30 21.77
N THR A 372 15.08 2.52 22.27
CA THR A 372 16.12 3.31 21.59
C THR A 372 16.59 2.70 20.28
N LEU A 373 16.31 1.43 19.97
CA LEU A 373 16.62 0.84 18.67
C LEU A 373 15.54 1.12 17.61
N GLY A 374 14.37 1.61 18.03
CA GLY A 374 13.27 1.97 17.12
C GLY A 374 12.72 0.79 16.31
N LEU A 375 12.87 -0.43 16.81
CA LEU A 375 12.41 -1.65 16.12
C LEU A 375 10.91 -1.85 16.30
N PRO A 376 10.20 -2.38 15.29
CA PRO A 376 8.77 -2.64 15.41
C PRO A 376 8.46 -3.67 16.52
N LYS A 377 7.53 -3.32 17.41
CA LYS A 377 7.01 -4.19 18.49
C LYS A 377 5.58 -4.57 18.18
N ILE A 378 5.35 -5.83 17.79
CA ILE A 378 4.09 -6.24 17.17
C ILE A 378 3.42 -7.34 17.99
N LEU A 379 2.15 -7.14 18.31
CA LEU A 379 1.26 -8.15 18.89
C LEU A 379 0.24 -8.59 17.84
N ILE A 380 0.24 -9.87 17.46
CA ILE A 380 -0.75 -10.45 16.56
C ILE A 380 -1.74 -11.27 17.39
N VAL A 381 -3.00 -10.82 17.44
CA VAL A 381 -4.10 -11.50 18.14
C VAL A 381 -4.89 -12.34 17.13
N LEU A 382 -5.03 -13.64 17.39
CA LEU A 382 -5.88 -14.53 16.58
C LEU A 382 -7.06 -14.99 17.44
N THR A 383 -8.30 -14.76 17.00
CA THR A 383 -9.50 -15.16 17.76
C THR A 383 -10.69 -15.51 16.86
N ASP A 384 -11.51 -16.48 17.28
CA ASP A 384 -12.72 -16.91 16.57
C ASP A 384 -14.03 -16.40 17.19
N GLY A 385 -13.93 -15.63 18.28
CA GLY A 385 -15.04 -15.44 19.19
C GLY A 385 -15.07 -14.09 19.87
N LYS A 386 -16.24 -13.78 20.42
CA LYS A 386 -16.44 -12.60 21.26
C LYS A 386 -15.72 -12.76 22.60
N ALA A 387 -14.96 -11.75 23.00
CA ALA A 387 -14.34 -11.71 24.32
C ALA A 387 -15.40 -11.73 25.44
N GLY A 388 -15.15 -12.53 26.47
CA GLY A 388 -16.00 -12.67 27.66
C GLY A 388 -15.79 -11.57 28.72
N ASP A 389 -14.81 -10.69 28.51
CA ASP A 389 -14.41 -9.59 29.38
C ASP A 389 -14.20 -8.28 28.58
N SER A 390 -13.90 -7.18 29.28
CA SER A 390 -13.68 -5.88 28.64
C SER A 390 -12.28 -5.81 28.02
N VAL A 391 -12.21 -5.42 26.75
CA VAL A 391 -10.97 -5.37 25.96
C VAL A 391 -10.43 -3.95 25.78
N GLU A 392 -11.24 -2.93 26.02
CA GLU A 392 -10.92 -1.52 25.68
C GLU A 392 -9.70 -0.98 26.43
N ILE A 393 -9.74 -1.01 27.77
CA ILE A 393 -8.62 -0.51 28.58
C ILE A 393 -7.36 -1.38 28.42
N PRO A 394 -7.42 -2.72 28.42
CA PRO A 394 -6.25 -3.55 28.15
C PRO A 394 -5.59 -3.26 26.80
N ALA A 395 -6.38 -3.12 25.73
CA ALA A 395 -5.83 -2.81 24.41
C ALA A 395 -5.21 -1.42 24.36
N MET A 396 -5.83 -0.43 25.01
CA MET A 396 -5.26 0.91 25.16
C MET A 396 -3.90 0.88 25.86
N ASN A 397 -3.76 0.15 26.97
CA ASN A 397 -2.47 0.03 27.68
C ASN A 397 -1.35 -0.58 26.81
N VAL A 398 -1.69 -1.59 26.00
CA VAL A 398 -0.74 -2.20 25.06
C VAL A 398 -0.29 -1.17 24.02
N ARG A 399 -1.23 -0.44 23.40
CA ARG A 399 -0.92 0.60 22.41
C ARG A 399 -0.13 1.76 22.99
N ASP A 400 -0.46 2.21 24.20
CA ASP A 400 0.24 3.28 24.92
C ASP A 400 1.69 2.87 25.29
N SER A 401 2.03 1.59 25.20
CA SER A 401 3.40 1.07 25.34
C SER A 401 4.16 1.01 24.01
N ASN A 402 3.64 1.69 22.98
CA ASN A 402 4.15 1.69 21.61
C ASN A 402 4.21 0.29 20.98
N ILE A 403 3.27 -0.60 21.36
CA ILE A 403 3.11 -1.93 20.77
C ILE A 403 1.97 -1.87 19.76
N ILE A 404 2.22 -2.37 18.56
CA ILE A 404 1.31 -2.35 17.42
C ILE A 404 0.49 -3.62 17.45
N ILE A 405 -0.84 -3.49 17.55
CA ILE A 405 -1.73 -4.63 17.67
C ILE A 405 -2.40 -4.91 16.34
N TYR A 406 -2.15 -6.11 15.83
CA TYR A 406 -2.84 -6.73 14.72
C TYR A 406 -3.89 -7.70 15.22
N VAL A 407 -5.03 -7.75 14.55
CA VAL A 407 -6.15 -8.62 14.94
C VAL A 407 -6.62 -9.43 13.75
N VAL A 408 -6.53 -10.75 13.86
CA VAL A 408 -7.07 -11.72 12.90
C VAL A 408 -8.33 -12.33 13.52
N GLY A 409 -9.50 -11.91 13.02
CA GLY A 409 -10.80 -12.42 13.41
C GLY A 409 -11.29 -13.49 12.46
N ILE A 410 -11.64 -14.67 12.96
CA ILE A 410 -12.07 -15.81 12.13
C ILE A 410 -13.50 -16.22 12.49
N GLY A 411 -14.46 -16.01 11.60
CA GLY A 411 -15.85 -16.42 11.84
C GLY A 411 -16.59 -15.64 12.95
N GLY A 412 -16.72 -16.21 14.15
CA GLY A 412 -17.71 -15.82 15.19
C GLY A 412 -17.37 -14.61 16.08
N TYR A 413 -16.49 -13.72 15.63
CA TYR A 413 -15.99 -12.58 16.40
C TYR A 413 -16.97 -11.39 16.49
N ASP A 414 -16.69 -10.42 17.37
CA ASP A 414 -17.40 -9.13 17.45
C ASP A 414 -16.53 -8.03 16.82
N ILE A 415 -16.91 -7.55 15.63
CA ILE A 415 -16.12 -6.55 14.89
C ILE A 415 -15.86 -5.27 15.69
N ASN A 416 -16.76 -4.88 16.60
CA ASN A 416 -16.54 -3.70 17.44
C ASN A 416 -15.44 -3.93 18.46
N GLN A 417 -15.33 -5.15 19.00
CA GLN A 417 -14.21 -5.49 19.89
C GLN A 417 -12.89 -5.50 19.11
N LEU A 418 -12.87 -6.08 17.91
CA LEU A 418 -11.65 -6.11 17.10
C LEU A 418 -11.18 -4.70 16.73
N ASN A 419 -12.10 -3.81 16.33
CA ASN A 419 -11.83 -2.39 16.07
C ASN A 419 -11.25 -1.64 17.26
N VAL A 420 -11.69 -1.98 18.48
CA VAL A 420 -11.18 -1.37 19.71
C VAL A 420 -9.81 -1.93 20.11
N ILE A 421 -9.50 -3.15 19.68
CA ILE A 421 -8.22 -3.82 20.01
C ILE A 421 -7.10 -3.40 19.07
N ALA A 422 -7.34 -3.45 17.76
CA ALA A 422 -6.30 -3.18 16.77
C ALA A 422 -5.71 -1.76 16.91
N SER A 423 -4.43 -1.62 16.55
CA SER A 423 -3.83 -0.30 16.41
C SER A 423 -4.39 0.41 15.16
N PRO A 424 -4.65 1.72 15.24
CA PRO A 424 -5.09 2.50 14.09
C PRO A 424 -3.96 2.60 13.05
N SER A 425 -4.29 2.36 11.78
CA SER A 425 -3.35 2.48 10.65
C SER A 425 -4.11 2.58 9.32
N PRO A 426 -3.56 3.24 8.30
CA PRO A 426 -3.90 3.01 6.90
C PRO A 426 -2.83 2.10 6.22
N PRO A 427 -3.13 0.84 5.85
CA PRO A 427 -4.41 0.14 5.98
C PRO A 427 -4.69 -0.35 7.42
N PRO A 428 -5.96 -0.64 7.77
CA PRO A 428 -6.30 -1.10 9.10
C PRO A 428 -5.61 -2.43 9.49
N HIS A 429 -5.14 -2.53 10.72
CA HIS A 429 -4.53 -3.75 11.28
C HIS A 429 -5.56 -4.83 11.70
N ILE A 430 -6.67 -4.92 10.96
CA ILE A 430 -7.76 -5.86 11.22
C ILE A 430 -7.97 -6.70 9.99
N TYR A 431 -7.79 -8.00 10.16
CA TYR A 431 -7.97 -9.00 9.12
C TYR A 431 -9.10 -9.92 9.50
N ILE A 432 -10.05 -10.04 8.59
CA ILE A 432 -11.25 -10.84 8.79
C ILE A 432 -11.18 -12.03 7.86
N LEU A 433 -11.27 -13.22 8.43
CA LEU A 433 -11.30 -14.48 7.70
C LEU A 433 -12.62 -15.22 7.90
N ASP A 434 -13.09 -15.90 6.86
CA ASP A 434 -14.31 -16.71 6.92
C ASP A 434 -14.03 -18.07 7.57
N SER A 435 -12.85 -18.64 7.30
CA SER A 435 -12.43 -19.96 7.77
C SER A 435 -10.95 -19.99 8.16
N PHE A 436 -10.59 -20.90 9.07
CA PHE A 436 -9.20 -21.18 9.42
C PHE A 436 -8.38 -21.72 8.24
N THR A 437 -9.04 -22.25 7.20
CA THR A 437 -8.36 -22.65 5.96
C THR A 437 -7.74 -21.47 5.22
N ASP A 438 -8.28 -20.27 5.40
CA ASP A 438 -7.89 -19.08 4.65
C ASP A 438 -6.61 -18.45 5.23
N LEU A 439 -6.19 -18.90 6.42
CA LEU A 439 -4.93 -18.49 7.05
C LEU A 439 -3.72 -18.80 6.16
N SER A 440 -3.74 -19.88 5.38
CA SER A 440 -2.61 -20.26 4.53
C SER A 440 -2.28 -19.21 3.48
N ASP A 441 -3.30 -18.55 2.94
CA ASP A 441 -3.16 -17.58 1.85
C ASP A 441 -2.78 -16.20 2.42
N PHE A 442 -3.15 -15.98 3.68
CA PHE A 442 -2.91 -14.74 4.41
C PHE A 442 -1.50 -14.60 5.01
N ALA A 443 -0.76 -15.71 5.18
CA ALA A 443 0.56 -15.70 5.83
C ALA A 443 1.53 -14.71 5.16
N SER A 444 1.63 -14.74 3.83
CA SER A 444 2.49 -13.84 3.06
C SER A 444 2.19 -12.36 3.31
N THR A 445 0.90 -12.01 3.33
CA THR A 445 0.44 -10.64 3.57
C THR A 445 0.86 -10.21 4.97
N LEU A 446 0.55 -11.00 6.00
CA LEU A 446 0.87 -10.61 7.37
C LEU A 446 2.37 -10.51 7.60
N THR A 447 3.16 -11.43 7.04
CA THR A 447 4.63 -11.35 7.06
C THR A 447 5.12 -10.05 6.42
N ALA A 448 4.63 -9.69 5.24
CA ALA A 448 5.04 -8.47 4.55
C ALA A 448 4.61 -7.19 5.33
N THR A 449 3.37 -7.13 5.80
CA THR A 449 2.87 -5.96 6.55
C THR A 449 3.67 -5.76 7.84
N THR A 450 3.88 -6.83 8.61
CA THR A 450 4.64 -6.76 9.87
C THR A 450 6.13 -6.45 9.65
N CYS A 451 6.71 -6.91 8.53
CA CYS A 451 8.09 -6.61 8.17
C CYS A 451 8.32 -5.12 7.91
N TYR A 452 7.37 -4.45 7.25
CA TYR A 452 7.48 -3.05 6.84
C TYR A 452 6.85 -2.06 7.80
N GLU A 453 6.29 -2.55 8.90
CA GLU A 453 5.60 -1.76 9.91
C GLU A 453 6.42 -0.56 10.41
N SER A 454 5.73 0.58 10.51
CA SER A 454 6.30 1.84 11.02
C SER A 454 6.19 1.88 12.54
N GLN A 455 7.32 1.88 13.23
CA GLN A 455 7.32 1.86 14.70
C GLN A 455 6.88 3.23 15.27
N PRO A 456 5.86 3.30 16.16
CA PRO A 456 5.54 4.51 16.89
C PRO A 456 6.69 4.93 17.79
N ILE A 457 7.15 6.17 17.61
CA ILE A 457 8.24 6.78 18.37
C ILE A 457 7.68 7.92 19.22
N PRO A 458 7.85 7.88 20.56
CA PRO A 458 7.48 9.00 21.40
C PRO A 458 8.31 10.24 21.05
N ILE A 459 7.64 11.38 20.95
CA ILE A 459 8.26 12.68 20.69
C ILE A 459 9.40 12.98 21.70
N ASN A 460 10.50 13.55 21.21
CA ASN A 460 11.76 13.82 21.93
C ASN A 460 12.49 12.55 22.45
N SER A 461 12.23 11.38 21.85
CA SER A 461 13.05 10.19 22.04
C SER A 461 14.13 10.12 20.96
N ILE A 462 15.32 9.68 21.35
CA ILE A 462 16.43 9.45 20.43
C ILE A 462 16.44 7.97 20.05
N ILE A 463 16.36 7.69 18.76
CA ILE A 463 16.51 6.38 18.15
C ILE A 463 17.92 6.23 17.60
N ILE A 464 18.49 5.03 17.73
CA ILE A 464 19.77 4.59 17.18
C ILE A 464 19.45 3.48 16.19
N GLY A 465 19.53 3.81 14.91
CA GLY A 465 19.18 2.89 13.82
C GLY A 465 20.41 2.34 13.11
N VAL A 466 20.27 1.15 12.54
CA VAL A 466 21.22 0.54 11.59
C VAL A 466 20.46 0.12 10.35
N VAL A 467 20.91 0.54 9.18
CA VAL A 467 20.24 0.25 7.91
C VAL A 467 21.26 -0.11 6.84
N LEU A 468 20.99 -1.21 6.12
CA LEU A 468 21.83 -1.67 5.01
C LEU A 468 21.60 -0.84 3.76
N GLN A 469 22.42 -1.07 2.72
CA GLN A 469 22.29 -0.35 1.47
C GLN A 469 20.92 -0.63 0.84
N ASP A 470 20.26 0.42 0.39
CA ASP A 470 18.96 0.39 -0.28
C ASP A 470 17.79 -0.13 0.56
N GLU A 471 18.05 -0.57 1.79
CA GLU A 471 17.06 -0.91 2.80
C GLU A 471 16.55 0.32 3.56
N PHE A 472 15.43 0.15 4.27
CA PHE A 472 14.73 1.21 4.97
C PHE A 472 14.46 0.85 6.45
N GLN A 473 14.46 1.88 7.30
CA GLN A 473 13.73 1.85 8.57
C GLN A 473 12.55 2.83 8.52
N TYR A 474 11.42 2.43 9.10
CA TYR A 474 10.16 3.20 9.10
C TYR A 474 9.71 3.54 10.51
N TYR A 475 9.30 4.79 10.71
CA TYR A 475 8.91 5.36 11.99
C TYR A 475 7.63 6.17 11.85
N GLN A 476 6.88 6.27 12.94
CA GLN A 476 5.68 7.08 13.03
C GLN A 476 5.76 8.00 14.25
N PHE A 477 5.44 9.28 14.06
CA PHE A 477 5.32 10.27 15.11
C PHE A 477 3.90 10.82 15.20
N GLU A 478 3.37 10.94 16.41
CA GLU A 478 2.08 11.59 16.68
C GLU A 478 2.28 13.05 17.06
N VAL A 479 1.69 13.96 16.29
CA VAL A 479 1.92 15.41 16.39
C VAL A 479 0.61 16.14 16.54
N GLN A 480 0.54 17.11 17.45
CA GLN A 480 -0.66 17.92 17.65
C GLN A 480 -0.97 18.79 16.43
N ASP A 481 -2.25 19.01 16.15
CA ASP A 481 -2.75 19.79 14.99
C ASP A 481 -2.19 21.22 14.87
N ASN A 482 -1.72 21.79 15.98
CA ASN A 482 -1.19 23.14 16.10
C ASN A 482 0.34 23.24 16.14
N MET A 483 1.05 22.11 16.00
CA MET A 483 2.51 22.04 16.04
C MET A 483 3.07 21.49 14.73
N ASN A 484 4.26 21.93 14.34
CA ASN A 484 5.05 21.25 13.31
C ASN A 484 5.93 20.18 13.98
N LEU A 485 6.37 19.20 13.19
CA LEU A 485 7.40 18.24 13.60
C LEU A 485 8.72 18.63 12.96
N MET A 486 9.75 18.77 13.79
CA MET A 486 11.14 18.83 13.36
C MET A 486 11.74 17.45 13.52
N ILE A 487 12.22 16.87 12.42
CA ILE A 487 12.91 15.59 12.37
C ILE A 487 14.38 15.87 12.18
N VAL A 488 15.22 15.35 13.07
CA VAL A 488 16.66 15.43 12.96
C VAL A 488 17.22 14.03 12.79
N VAL A 489 18.03 13.84 11.74
CA VAL A 489 18.82 12.63 11.51
C VAL A 489 20.30 12.99 11.50
N VAL A 490 21.08 12.25 12.28
CA VAL A 490 22.55 12.38 12.29
C VAL A 490 23.17 11.04 11.91
N ASP A 491 23.87 11.00 10.77
CA ASP A 491 24.62 9.84 10.31
C ASP A 491 25.91 9.69 11.13
N GLU A 492 26.03 8.57 11.82
CA GLU A 492 27.21 8.19 12.61
C GLU A 492 28.19 7.35 11.79
N ILE A 493 27.65 6.44 10.95
CA ILE A 493 28.40 5.60 10.01
C ILE A 493 27.64 5.58 8.69
N GLY A 494 28.38 5.68 7.57
CA GLY A 494 27.78 5.68 6.24
C GLY A 494 27.02 6.97 5.96
N LEU A 495 26.08 6.90 5.01
CA LEU A 495 25.19 8.00 4.68
C LEU A 495 23.77 7.44 4.61
N THR A 496 22.81 8.24 5.05
CA THR A 496 21.39 7.91 4.91
C THR A 496 20.65 8.94 4.06
N PHE A 497 19.46 8.58 3.58
CA PHE A 497 18.49 9.49 3.00
C PHE A 497 17.25 9.53 3.89
N LEU A 498 16.64 10.71 4.01
CA LEU A 498 15.48 10.96 4.86
C LEU A 498 14.26 11.29 4.01
N TYR A 499 13.14 10.62 4.27
CA TYR A 499 11.85 10.90 3.63
C TYR A 499 10.76 11.04 4.69
N ALA A 500 9.81 11.95 4.45
CA ALA A 500 8.67 12.16 5.33
C ALA A 500 7.36 12.26 4.53
N SER A 501 6.28 11.72 5.10
CA SER A 501 4.93 11.79 4.52
C SER A 501 3.86 11.85 5.59
N ARG A 502 2.76 12.51 5.27
CA ARG A 502 1.55 12.57 6.11
C ARG A 502 0.53 11.47 5.79
N VAL A 503 0.71 10.79 4.67
CA VAL A 503 -0.30 9.86 4.12
C VAL A 503 0.27 8.49 3.77
N THR A 504 1.56 8.41 3.46
CA THR A 504 2.23 7.16 3.08
C THR A 504 3.00 6.61 4.28
N PRO A 505 2.63 5.43 4.82
CA PRO A 505 3.33 4.84 5.97
C PRO A 505 4.79 4.49 5.71
N HIS A 506 5.13 4.21 4.45
CA HIS A 506 6.48 3.82 4.00
C HIS A 506 7.01 4.83 2.97
N PRO A 507 7.31 6.08 3.36
CA PRO A 507 7.74 7.09 2.41
C PRO A 507 9.07 6.72 1.77
N TYR A 508 9.29 7.12 0.53
CA TYR A 508 10.55 6.93 -0.20
C TYR A 508 10.68 7.96 -1.33
N GLU A 509 11.77 7.94 -2.10
CA GLU A 509 12.11 8.94 -3.13
C GLU A 509 10.97 9.32 -4.08
N TYR A 510 10.15 8.35 -4.50
CA TYR A 510 9.05 8.60 -5.44
C TYR A 510 7.67 8.73 -4.77
N ASP A 511 7.59 8.54 -3.46
CA ASP A 511 6.37 8.68 -2.66
C ASP A 511 6.64 9.29 -1.29
N ASN A 512 6.85 10.61 -1.27
CA ASN A 512 7.04 11.39 -0.07
C ASN A 512 6.47 12.80 -0.26
N ASP A 513 6.22 13.48 0.85
CA ASP A 513 5.86 14.90 0.85
C ASP A 513 7.13 15.78 0.87
N LEU A 514 8.12 15.38 1.67
CA LEU A 514 9.40 16.06 1.85
C LEU A 514 10.53 15.04 1.94
N GLU A 515 11.72 15.43 1.48
CA GLU A 515 12.91 14.59 1.51
C GLU A 515 14.19 15.39 1.70
N ILE A 516 15.22 14.72 2.24
CA ILE A 516 16.62 15.17 2.21
C ILE A 516 17.47 14.02 1.70
N SER A 517 17.90 14.14 0.44
CA SER A 517 18.80 13.22 -0.25
C SER A 517 20.25 13.73 -0.32
N SER A 518 20.62 14.68 0.55
CA SER A 518 21.98 15.25 0.57
C SER A 518 23.01 14.28 1.16
N SER A 519 24.28 14.49 0.82
CA SER A 519 25.41 13.77 1.41
C SER A 519 25.84 14.30 2.78
N ASP A 520 25.03 15.17 3.40
CA ASP A 520 25.35 15.76 4.70
C ASP A 520 25.01 14.78 5.82
N THR A 521 25.89 14.68 6.81
CA THR A 521 25.67 13.79 7.95
C THR A 521 24.62 14.33 8.91
N TYR A 522 24.34 15.63 8.92
CA TYR A 522 23.26 16.25 9.69
C TYR A 522 22.13 16.66 8.76
N LYS A 523 20.92 16.18 9.05
CA LYS A 523 19.71 16.46 8.30
C LYS A 523 18.61 16.91 9.24
N GLU A 524 18.06 18.09 8.99
CA GLU A 524 16.91 18.62 9.72
C GLU A 524 15.79 18.90 8.74
N LEU A 525 14.62 18.28 8.95
CA LEU A 525 13.43 18.40 8.12
C LEU A 525 12.24 18.84 8.98
N VAL A 526 11.56 19.92 8.57
CA VAL A 526 10.35 20.39 9.25
C VAL A 526 9.12 20.07 8.41
N ILE A 527 8.14 19.38 9.02
CA ILE A 527 6.89 18.98 8.38
C ILE A 527 5.69 19.33 9.27
N SER A 528 4.67 19.94 8.67
CA SER A 528 3.39 20.26 9.32
C SER A 528 2.43 19.06 9.25
N PRO A 529 1.48 18.87 10.17
CA PRO A 529 0.39 17.90 9.98
C PRO A 529 -0.58 18.34 8.87
N LEU A 530 -1.29 17.41 8.22
CA LEU A 530 -2.39 17.76 7.30
C LEU A 530 -3.54 18.35 8.12
N SER A 531 -3.64 19.67 8.21
CA SER A 531 -4.89 20.29 8.66
C SER A 531 -5.90 20.19 7.53
N GLU A 532 -6.90 19.32 7.62
CA GLU A 532 -8.05 19.40 6.73
C GLU A 532 -8.69 20.80 6.87
N ASP A 533 -9.05 21.44 5.74
CA ASP A 533 -9.88 22.66 5.70
C ASP A 533 -11.31 22.33 6.16
N VAL A 534 -11.49 21.90 7.41
CA VAL A 534 -12.82 21.58 7.92
C VAL A 534 -13.38 22.77 8.67
N ASN A 535 -14.47 23.32 8.13
CA ASN A 535 -15.47 24.11 8.84
C ASN A 535 -16.18 23.25 9.92
N ILE A 536 -15.44 22.58 10.81
CA ILE A 536 -16.00 22.01 12.04
C ILE A 536 -16.15 23.17 13.02
N THR A 537 -17.38 23.42 13.44
CA THR A 537 -17.65 24.12 14.70
C THR A 537 -17.00 23.30 15.82
N ARG A 538 -15.74 23.65 16.15
CA ARG A 538 -14.95 23.06 17.23
C ARG A 538 -15.79 23.03 18.50
N ARG A 539 -16.09 21.83 19.01
CA ARG A 539 -16.35 21.68 20.44
C ARG A 539 -14.98 21.67 21.09
N ASP A 540 -14.68 22.73 21.82
CA ASP A 540 -13.49 22.84 22.67
C ASP A 540 -13.34 21.56 23.53
N THR A 541 -12.29 20.75 23.33
CA THR A 541 -11.46 20.08 24.37
C THR A 541 -10.60 18.88 23.89
N GLU A 542 -10.68 18.38 22.66
CA GLU A 542 -9.80 17.27 22.22
C GLU A 542 -8.54 17.80 21.50
N ASN A 543 -7.36 17.47 22.07
CA ASN A 543 -6.08 17.64 21.39
C ASN A 543 -6.01 16.60 20.26
N VAL A 544 -6.38 17.01 19.04
CA VAL A 544 -6.29 16.15 17.86
C VAL A 544 -4.81 15.98 17.50
N THR A 545 -4.38 14.73 17.33
CA THR A 545 -3.06 14.39 16.80
C THR A 545 -3.16 13.83 15.40
N TYR A 546 -2.09 13.98 14.63
CA TYR A 546 -1.91 13.40 13.32
C TYR A 546 -0.61 12.61 13.27
N SER A 547 -0.65 11.50 12.56
CA SER A 547 0.52 10.68 12.28
C SER A 547 1.38 11.33 11.19
N ILE A 548 2.70 11.38 11.43
CA ILE A 548 3.71 11.71 10.43
C ILE A 548 4.64 10.52 10.31
N TYR A 549 4.74 10.01 9.09
CA TYR A 549 5.56 8.85 8.75
C TYR A 549 6.92 9.31 8.25
N VAL A 550 7.96 8.64 8.73
CA VAL A 550 9.34 8.96 8.43
C VAL A 550 10.05 7.68 8.02
N SER A 551 10.87 7.76 6.98
CA SER A 551 11.78 6.68 6.62
C SER A 551 13.21 7.15 6.50
N VAL A 552 14.12 6.26 6.87
CA VAL A 552 15.56 6.43 6.71
C VAL A 552 16.08 5.30 5.83
N LYS A 553 16.61 5.64 4.66
CA LYS A 553 17.17 4.70 3.68
C LYS A 553 18.70 4.68 3.79
N GLY A 554 19.31 3.50 3.75
CA GLY A 554 20.77 3.38 3.71
C GLY A 554 21.35 3.65 2.32
N ALA A 555 22.39 4.48 2.23
CA ALA A 555 23.09 4.76 0.96
C ALA A 555 24.32 3.86 0.73
N SER A 556 24.77 3.12 1.74
CA SER A 556 25.92 2.23 1.67
C SER A 556 25.70 0.92 2.42
N ASN A 557 26.60 -0.08 2.27
CA ASN A 557 26.40 -1.44 2.81
C ASN A 557 26.18 -1.52 4.33
N ALA A 558 26.56 -0.49 5.09
CA ALA A 558 26.24 -0.40 6.50
C ALA A 558 26.16 1.08 6.90
N ASN A 559 25.01 1.49 7.42
CA ASN A 559 24.80 2.85 7.91
C ASN A 559 24.24 2.79 9.33
N SER A 560 24.71 3.68 10.19
CA SER A 560 24.11 3.89 11.50
C SER A 560 23.80 5.36 11.70
N PHE A 561 22.69 5.66 12.34
CA PHE A 561 22.22 7.02 12.51
C PHE A 561 21.52 7.20 13.86
N THR A 562 21.41 8.45 14.29
CA THR A 562 20.45 8.84 15.30
C THR A 562 19.27 9.57 14.66
N LEU A 563 18.07 9.38 15.22
CA LEU A 563 16.84 10.02 14.78
C LEU A 563 16.07 10.56 15.98
N GLU A 564 15.65 11.82 15.90
CA GLU A 564 14.81 12.48 16.91
C GLU A 564 13.71 13.28 16.22
N GLY A 565 12.48 13.16 16.72
CA GLY A 565 11.35 13.99 16.31
C GLY A 565 10.90 14.89 17.45
N SER A 566 10.92 16.21 17.25
CA SER A 566 10.56 17.21 18.27
C SER A 566 9.42 18.11 17.78
N PRO A 567 8.47 18.48 18.65
CA PRO A 567 7.41 19.39 18.26
C PRO A 567 7.99 20.80 18.22
N CYS A 568 7.70 21.54 17.16
CA CYS A 568 8.15 22.92 17.02
C CYS A 568 6.99 23.86 16.70
N ASP A 569 7.05 25.04 17.31
CA ASP A 569 6.11 26.12 17.04
C ASP A 569 6.17 26.51 15.54
N PRO A 570 5.04 26.48 14.82
CA PRO A 570 4.97 26.87 13.41
C PRO A 570 5.42 28.32 13.14
N ALA A 571 5.48 29.19 14.15
CA ALA A 571 6.04 30.54 14.02
C ALA A 571 7.58 30.57 13.97
N ILE A 572 8.24 29.49 14.39
CA ILE A 572 9.70 29.35 14.47
C ILE A 572 10.21 28.36 13.43
N CYS A 573 9.60 27.18 13.34
CA CYS A 573 10.00 26.13 12.40
C CYS A 573 9.02 26.09 11.25
N ILE A 574 9.43 26.65 10.11
CA ILE A 574 8.62 26.69 8.90
C ILE A 574 8.75 25.36 8.15
N GLU A 575 7.65 24.81 7.68
CA GLU A 575 7.64 23.62 6.84
C GLU A 575 8.60 23.73 5.64
N GLY A 576 9.28 22.64 5.31
CA GLY A 576 10.27 22.62 4.23
C GLY A 576 11.54 23.41 4.56
N THR A 577 11.71 23.87 5.80
CA THR A 577 13.03 24.29 6.27
C THR A 577 13.93 23.07 6.35
N PHE A 578 15.09 23.18 5.69
CA PHE A 578 16.12 22.15 5.68
C PHE A 578 17.37 22.69 6.35
N GLY A 579 17.86 21.97 7.36
CA GLY A 579 19.14 22.24 7.99
C GLY A 579 20.18 21.21 7.53
N THR A 580 21.26 21.68 6.91
CA THR A 580 22.46 20.87 6.67
C THR A 580 23.66 21.61 7.25
N SER A 581 24.40 20.97 8.15
CA SER A 581 25.55 21.61 8.79
C SER A 581 26.84 21.18 8.10
N ASP A 582 27.68 22.14 7.71
CA ASP A 582 29.12 21.93 7.55
C ASP A 582 29.72 21.71 8.96
N GLY A 583 29.72 20.44 9.41
CA GLY A 583 30.40 19.79 10.53
C GLY A 583 31.16 20.60 11.62
N SER A 584 30.69 21.77 12.08
CA SER A 584 31.50 22.66 12.91
C SER A 584 30.83 23.27 14.15
N SER A 585 29.59 22.89 14.51
CA SER A 585 28.95 23.46 15.72
C SER A 585 28.25 22.48 16.67
N LEU A 586 28.24 21.16 16.44
CA LEU A 586 27.55 20.19 17.32
C LEU A 586 28.43 19.02 17.86
N GLN A 587 29.75 19.13 17.80
CA GLN A 587 30.67 18.08 18.27
C GLN A 587 30.87 17.98 19.79
N VAL A 588 30.21 18.79 20.63
CA VAL A 588 30.59 18.88 22.06
C VAL A 588 29.69 18.06 23.00
N THR A 589 28.52 17.60 22.58
CA THR A 589 27.58 16.87 23.46
C THR A 589 27.37 15.39 23.11
N MET A 590 27.49 14.97 21.85
CA MET A 590 27.25 13.57 21.43
C MET A 590 28.45 12.63 21.64
N SER A 591 29.68 13.13 21.61
CA SER A 591 30.89 12.29 21.79
C SER A 591 30.99 11.65 23.18
N VAL A 592 30.25 12.14 24.18
CA VAL A 592 30.24 11.58 25.54
C VAL A 592 29.34 10.33 25.62
N ILE A 593 28.27 10.26 24.82
CA ILE A 593 27.36 9.10 24.78
C ILE A 593 27.99 7.96 23.98
N PHE A 594 28.64 8.27 22.85
CA PHE A 594 29.32 7.28 22.02
C PHE A 594 30.52 6.64 22.73
N LEU A 595 31.30 7.40 23.53
CA LEU A 595 32.38 6.81 24.34
C LEU A 595 31.87 5.87 25.43
N ALA A 596 30.68 6.10 25.99
CA ALA A 596 30.09 5.18 26.96
C ALA A 596 29.63 3.87 26.30
N PHE A 597 29.17 3.91 25.05
CA PHE A 597 28.72 2.73 24.31
C PHE A 597 29.89 1.88 23.78
N VAL A 598 30.94 2.51 23.23
CA VAL A 598 32.16 1.79 22.78
C VAL A 598 32.88 1.12 23.96
N PHE A 599 32.86 1.72 25.16
CA PHE A 599 33.39 1.06 26.36
C PHE A 599 32.55 -0.13 26.85
N SER A 600 31.26 -0.17 26.51
CA SER A 600 30.35 -1.26 26.89
C SER A 600 30.47 -2.46 25.97
N LEU A 601 30.74 -2.24 24.67
CA LEU A 601 30.98 -3.32 23.69
C LEU A 601 32.35 -4.01 23.82
N PHE A 602 33.34 -3.37 24.46
CA PHE A 602 34.69 -3.94 24.64
C PHE A 602 34.93 -4.59 26.02
N MET A 603 33.92 -4.64 26.89
CA MET A 603 34.01 -5.19 28.26
C MET A 603 33.05 -6.36 28.54
N ILE A 604 32.48 -6.99 27.51
CA ILE A 604 31.73 -8.25 27.63
C ILE A 604 32.42 -9.34 26.82
#